data_AF-A0A6N6KUG3-F1
#
_entry.id   AF-A0A6N6KUG3-F1
#
_cell.length_a   1.000
_cell.length_b   1.000
_cell.length_c   1.000
_cell.angle_alpha   90.00
_cell.angle_beta   90.00
_cell.angle_gamma   90.00
#
_symmetry.space_group_name_H-M   'P 1'
#
loop_
_entity.id
_entity.type
_entity.pdbx_description
1 polymer ?
#
loop_
_entity_poly.entity_id
_entity_poly.type
_entity_poly.pdbx_seq_one_letter_code
_entity_poly.pdbx_strand_id
1 'polypeptide(L)'
;MNDTSRVNNDLAFDLLVMWYAFFQGLHIPVDIKSFVSLKRANSVFHYPPPIDGWSDQALNFFEILFVLDLINAILSLVFVYGFFKHARWRWWLGAIALTASICMIIVFDYATIASGAWDNNLAPYLSTNILLLPTWVLFFLFLRRSYSQPIFPPTLTGDENWKPEEE
;
A
#
# COMPACT_ATOMS: atom_id res chain seq x y z
N MET A 1 -19.48 -4.93 26.93
CA MET A 1 -19.32 -5.16 25.48
C MET A 1 -19.27 -6.68 25.30
N ASN A 2 -20.21 -7.28 24.56
CA ASN A 2 -20.30 -8.74 24.45
C ASN A 2 -19.11 -9.30 23.66
N ASP A 3 -18.55 -10.42 24.12
CA ASP A 3 -17.34 -11.07 23.58
C ASP A 3 -17.42 -11.31 22.05
N THR A 4 -18.61 -11.66 21.55
CA THR A 4 -18.87 -11.87 20.12
C THR A 4 -18.59 -10.64 19.24
N SER A 5 -18.85 -9.43 19.74
CA SER A 5 -18.58 -8.20 18.98
C SER A 5 -17.09 -7.93 18.79
N ARG A 6 -16.25 -8.39 19.74
CA ARG A 6 -14.79 -8.25 19.66
C ARG A 6 -14.22 -9.19 18.61
N VAL A 7 -14.61 -10.46 18.65
CA VAL A 7 -14.17 -11.49 17.67
C VAL A 7 -14.50 -11.08 16.23
N ASN A 8 -15.72 -10.58 15.98
CA ASN A 8 -16.11 -10.15 14.63
C ASN A 8 -15.27 -8.96 14.12
N ASN A 9 -14.91 -8.03 15.01
CA ASN A 9 -14.07 -6.87 14.64
C ASN A 9 -12.63 -7.27 14.32
N ASP A 10 -12.12 -8.32 14.96
CA ASP A 10 -10.79 -8.84 14.68
C ASP A 10 -10.75 -9.60 13.36
N LEU A 11 -11.75 -10.45 13.09
CA LEU A 11 -11.87 -11.13 11.79
C LEU A 11 -11.96 -10.15 10.62
N ALA A 12 -12.80 -9.11 10.74
CA ALA A 12 -12.94 -8.11 9.68
C ALA A 12 -11.62 -7.37 9.40
N PHE A 13 -10.85 -7.07 10.45
CA PHE A 13 -9.55 -6.42 10.31
C PHE A 13 -8.52 -7.34 9.64
N ASP A 14 -8.48 -8.61 10.04
CA ASP A 14 -7.59 -9.60 9.44
C ASP A 14 -7.91 -9.82 7.96
N LEU A 15 -9.19 -9.85 7.59
CA LEU A 15 -9.63 -9.90 6.19
C LEU A 15 -9.13 -8.69 5.38
N LEU A 16 -9.17 -7.49 5.95
CA LEU A 16 -8.64 -6.29 5.30
C LEU A 16 -7.12 -6.36 5.12
N VAL A 17 -6.39 -6.88 6.10
CA VAL A 17 -4.94 -7.10 6.00
C VAL A 17 -4.62 -8.15 4.93
N MET A 18 -5.39 -9.24 4.84
CA MET A 18 -5.24 -10.24 3.77
C MET A 18 -5.55 -9.66 2.39
N TRP A 19 -6.61 -8.86 2.27
CA TRP A 19 -6.91 -8.13 1.04
C TRP A 19 -5.74 -7.24 0.63
N TYR A 20 -5.17 -6.50 1.57
CA TYR A 20 -4.01 -5.66 1.32
C TYR A 20 -2.80 -6.46 0.82
N ALA A 21 -2.50 -7.62 1.44
CA ALA A 21 -1.46 -8.51 0.93
C ALA A 21 -1.73 -9.01 -0.49
N PHE A 22 -2.97 -9.43 -0.76
CA PHE A 22 -3.36 -9.87 -2.11
C PHE A 22 -3.17 -8.76 -3.13
N PHE A 23 -3.69 -7.57 -2.82
CA PHE A 23 -3.58 -6.39 -3.69
C PHE A 23 -2.12 -6.01 -3.96
N GLN A 24 -1.29 -5.92 -2.92
CA GLN A 24 0.14 -5.60 -3.05
C GLN A 24 0.93 -6.72 -3.78
N GLY A 25 0.53 -7.99 -3.59
CA GLY A 25 1.08 -9.10 -4.34
C GLY A 25 0.78 -9.02 -5.85
N LEU A 26 -0.39 -8.47 -6.24
CA LEU A 26 -0.73 -8.22 -7.64
C LEU A 26 0.02 -7.02 -8.22
N HIS A 27 0.37 -6.02 -7.42
CA HIS A 27 1.15 -4.86 -7.87
C HIS A 27 2.52 -5.28 -8.42
N ILE A 28 3.23 -6.19 -7.75
CA ILE A 28 4.58 -6.63 -8.17
C ILE A 28 4.66 -7.01 -9.67
N PRO A 29 3.88 -7.99 -10.19
CA PRO A 29 3.94 -8.33 -11.61
C PRO A 29 3.40 -7.21 -12.52
N VAL A 30 2.44 -6.40 -12.06
CA VAL A 30 1.89 -5.27 -12.83
C VAL A 30 2.94 -4.17 -12.99
N ASP A 31 3.66 -3.81 -11.94
CA ASP A 31 4.70 -2.77 -11.94
C ASP A 31 5.90 -3.20 -12.77
N ILE A 32 6.36 -4.46 -12.61
CA ILE A 32 7.42 -5.01 -13.43
C ILE A 32 7.04 -4.96 -14.92
N LYS A 33 5.80 -5.36 -15.24
CA LYS A 33 5.33 -5.35 -16.63
C LYS A 33 5.16 -3.92 -17.17
N SER A 34 4.69 -2.99 -16.34
CA SER A 34 4.56 -1.57 -16.68
C SER A 34 5.91 -0.94 -16.93
N PHE A 35 6.90 -1.22 -16.08
CA PHE A 35 8.27 -0.77 -16.26
C PHE A 35 8.90 -1.32 -17.55
N VAL A 36 8.73 -2.61 -17.85
CA VAL A 36 9.22 -3.21 -19.09
C VAL A 36 8.52 -2.61 -20.32
N SER A 37 7.21 -2.39 -20.25
CA SER A 37 6.43 -1.76 -21.32
C SER A 37 6.90 -0.33 -21.58
N LEU A 38 7.15 0.42 -20.50
CA LEU A 38 7.64 1.79 -20.55
C LEU A 38 8.97 1.86 -21.32
N LYS A 39 9.92 0.96 -20.99
CA LYS A 39 11.24 0.91 -21.63
C LYS A 39 11.22 0.44 -23.08
N ARG A 40 10.22 -0.31 -23.52
CA ARG A 40 10.16 -0.89 -24.87
C ARG A 40 9.30 -0.08 -25.84
N ALA A 41 8.22 0.53 -25.35
CA ALA A 41 7.17 1.08 -26.18
C ALA A 41 6.70 2.48 -25.73
N ASN A 42 7.37 3.10 -24.75
CA ASN A 42 6.96 4.38 -24.15
C ASN A 42 5.47 4.35 -23.72
N SER A 43 5.02 3.19 -23.24
CA SER A 43 3.64 2.97 -22.83
C SER A 43 3.60 2.39 -21.43
N VAL A 44 2.61 2.84 -20.66
CA VAL A 44 2.32 2.28 -19.35
C VAL A 44 1.35 1.12 -19.53
N PHE A 45 1.71 -0.05 -19.02
CA PHE A 45 0.84 -1.22 -19.10
C PHE A 45 -0.43 -0.97 -18.27
N HIS A 46 -1.59 -1.41 -18.76
CA HIS A 46 -2.93 -1.21 -18.18
C HIS A 46 -3.48 0.22 -18.10
N TYR A 47 -2.65 1.26 -18.22
CA TYR A 47 -3.10 2.65 -18.18
C TYR A 47 -3.00 3.32 -19.56
N PRO A 48 -4.12 3.44 -20.28
CA PRO A 48 -4.12 4.06 -21.60
C PRO A 48 -3.71 5.53 -21.53
N PRO A 49 -2.92 6.01 -22.51
CA PRO A 49 -2.46 7.39 -22.54
C PRO A 49 -3.60 8.38 -22.81
N PRO A 50 -3.37 9.69 -22.58
CA PRO A 50 -4.21 10.73 -23.18
C PRO A 50 -4.12 10.71 -24.71
N ILE A 51 -5.00 11.45 -25.41
CA ILE A 51 -5.08 11.47 -26.88
C ILE A 51 -3.73 11.78 -27.53
N ASP A 52 -3.00 12.76 -26.99
CA ASP A 52 -1.72 13.20 -27.54
C ASP A 52 -0.52 12.33 -27.09
N GLY A 53 -0.79 11.25 -26.34
CA GLY A 53 0.25 10.40 -25.76
C GLY A 53 0.85 10.94 -24.46
N TRP A 54 1.70 10.13 -23.83
CA TRP A 54 2.43 10.56 -22.64
C TRP A 54 3.57 11.51 -23.00
N SER A 55 3.70 12.61 -22.27
CA SER A 55 4.89 13.47 -22.35
C SER A 55 6.11 12.77 -21.74
N ASP A 56 7.32 13.18 -22.16
CA ASP A 56 8.57 12.63 -21.59
C ASP A 56 8.66 12.84 -20.08
N GLN A 57 8.15 13.96 -19.58
CA GLN A 57 8.07 14.23 -18.15
C GLN A 57 7.17 13.23 -17.42
N ALA A 58 6.01 12.89 -17.99
CA ALA A 58 5.10 11.90 -17.43
C ALA A 58 5.72 10.50 -17.45
N LEU A 59 6.39 10.13 -18.55
CA LEU A 59 7.08 8.84 -18.66
C LEU A 59 8.18 8.68 -17.59
N ASN A 60 9.02 9.70 -17.38
CA ASN A 60 10.03 9.69 -16.31
C ASN A 60 9.41 9.63 -14.91
N PHE A 61 8.30 10.33 -14.71
CA PHE A 61 7.55 10.27 -13.46
C PHE A 61 7.03 8.85 -13.19
N PHE A 62 6.40 8.20 -14.18
CA PHE A 62 5.92 6.82 -14.05
C PHE A 62 7.03 5.82 -13.79
N GLU A 63 8.20 6.01 -14.40
CA GLU A 63 9.37 5.17 -14.14
C GLU A 63 9.73 5.14 -12.65
N ILE A 64 9.87 6.32 -12.05
CA ILE A 64 10.18 6.46 -10.62
C ILE A 64 9.03 5.90 -9.78
N LEU A 65 7.79 6.18 -10.17
CA LEU A 65 6.60 5.70 -9.47
C LEU A 65 6.56 4.17 -9.41
N PHE A 66 6.80 3.46 -10.52
CA PHE A 66 6.79 1.98 -10.52
C PHE A 66 7.90 1.39 -9.65
N VAL A 67 9.06 2.03 -9.58
CA VAL A 67 10.13 1.59 -8.68
C VAL A 67 9.72 1.77 -7.22
N LEU A 68 9.14 2.92 -6.87
CA LEU A 68 8.66 3.18 -5.52
C LEU A 68 7.50 2.26 -5.13
N ASP A 69 6.57 2.00 -6.05
CA ASP A 69 5.44 1.11 -5.83
C ASP A 69 5.90 -0.33 -5.62
N LEU A 70 6.88 -0.79 -6.40
CA LEU A 70 7.50 -2.11 -6.22
C LEU A 70 8.19 -2.23 -4.84
N ILE A 71 8.93 -1.21 -4.41
CA ILE A 71 9.54 -1.18 -3.06
C ILE A 71 8.45 -1.25 -2.00
N ASN A 72 7.40 -0.46 -2.13
CA ASN A 72 6.30 -0.43 -1.18
C ASN A 72 5.52 -1.75 -1.16
N ALA A 73 5.30 -2.41 -2.30
CA ALA A 73 4.65 -3.70 -2.38
C ALA A 73 5.42 -4.77 -1.60
N ILE A 74 6.75 -4.78 -1.74
CA ILE A 74 7.62 -5.67 -0.96
C ILE A 74 7.52 -5.36 0.54
N LEU A 75 7.65 -4.09 0.93
CA LEU A 75 7.51 -3.67 2.33
C LEU A 75 6.14 -4.03 2.92
N SER A 76 5.09 -3.92 2.10
CA SER A 76 3.73 -4.28 2.48
C SER A 76 3.58 -5.76 2.75
N LEU A 77 4.17 -6.63 1.92
CA LEU A 77 4.17 -8.07 2.17
C LEU A 77 4.97 -8.42 3.44
N VAL A 78 6.09 -7.75 3.69
CA VAL A 78 6.84 -7.89 4.96
C VAL A 78 5.99 -7.44 6.14
N PHE A 79 5.27 -6.32 6.03
CA PHE A 79 4.30 -5.88 7.02
C PHE A 79 3.25 -6.97 7.30
N VAL A 80 2.60 -7.51 6.27
CA VAL A 80 1.56 -8.52 6.45
C VAL A 80 2.12 -9.79 7.11
N TYR A 81 3.31 -10.23 6.72
CA TYR A 81 4.00 -11.32 7.40
C TYR A 81 4.22 -11.02 8.89
N GLY A 82 4.76 -9.85 9.22
CA GLY A 82 4.96 -9.42 10.60
C GLY A 82 3.66 -9.27 11.38
N PHE A 83 2.57 -8.88 10.70
CA PHE A 83 1.26 -8.75 11.29
C PHE A 83 0.75 -10.08 11.83
N PHE A 84 0.74 -11.12 10.99
CA PHE A 84 0.29 -12.47 11.37
C PHE A 84 1.27 -13.22 12.28
N LYS A 85 2.55 -12.85 12.28
CA LYS A 85 3.55 -13.37 13.23
C LYS A 85 3.60 -12.58 14.54
N HIS A 86 2.71 -11.63 14.73
CA HIS A 86 2.70 -10.75 15.89
C HIS A 86 4.06 -10.09 16.18
N ALA A 87 4.82 -9.76 15.14
CA ALA A 87 6.11 -9.10 15.28
C ALA A 87 5.94 -7.70 15.93
N ARG A 88 6.95 -7.26 16.67
CA ARG A 88 6.93 -5.95 17.37
C ARG A 88 6.93 -4.77 16.40
N TRP A 89 7.62 -4.91 15.26
CA TRP A 89 7.75 -3.89 14.23
C TRP A 89 6.53 -3.76 13.31
N ARG A 90 5.53 -4.65 13.43
CA ARG A 90 4.36 -4.69 12.52
C ARG A 90 3.60 -3.36 12.45
N TRP A 91 3.50 -2.66 13.58
CA TRP A 91 2.72 -1.42 13.67
C TRP A 91 3.41 -0.25 12.96
N TRP A 92 4.71 -0.10 13.18
CA TRP A 92 5.51 0.93 12.51
C TRP A 92 5.61 0.67 11.01
N LEU A 93 5.93 -0.57 10.62
CA LEU A 93 6.07 -0.91 9.20
C LEU A 93 4.73 -0.81 8.46
N GLY A 94 3.63 -1.25 9.08
CA GLY A 94 2.30 -1.11 8.52
C GLY A 94 1.87 0.34 8.35
N ALA A 95 2.23 1.22 9.28
CA ALA A 95 1.95 2.66 9.14
C ALA A 95 2.67 3.26 7.93
N ILE A 96 3.94 2.90 7.72
CA ILE A 96 4.74 3.36 6.57
C ILE A 96 4.15 2.80 5.28
N ALA A 97 3.94 1.49 5.20
CA ALA A 97 3.46 0.82 3.99
C ALA A 97 2.10 1.35 3.55
N LEU A 98 1.13 1.43 4.47
CA LEU A 98 -0.20 1.94 4.16
C LEU A 98 -0.16 3.42 3.77
N THR A 99 0.63 4.25 4.47
CA THR A 99 0.77 5.67 4.12
C THR A 99 1.36 5.82 2.72
N ALA A 100 2.42 5.07 2.41
CA ALA A 100 3.04 5.09 1.09
C ALA A 100 2.05 4.67 -0.01
N SER A 101 1.27 3.60 0.18
CA SER A 101 0.21 3.20 -0.76
C SER A 101 -0.80 4.31 -1.01
N ILE A 102 -1.28 4.97 0.04
CA ILE A 102 -2.25 6.08 -0.10
C ILE A 102 -1.63 7.30 -0.79
N CYS A 103 -0.39 7.67 -0.44
CA CYS A 103 0.29 8.78 -1.11
C CYS A 103 0.52 8.47 -2.60
N MET A 104 0.96 7.26 -2.94
CA MET A 104 1.24 6.90 -4.33
C MET A 104 -0.01 6.93 -5.22
N ILE A 105 -1.16 6.42 -4.75
CA ILE A 105 -2.39 6.52 -5.55
C ILE A 105 -2.81 7.97 -5.77
N ILE A 106 -2.68 8.84 -4.76
CA ILE A 106 -3.05 10.25 -4.87
C ILE A 106 -2.15 10.95 -5.90
N VAL A 107 -0.85 10.70 -5.84
CA VAL A 107 0.11 11.30 -6.79
C VAL A 107 -0.10 10.74 -8.20
N PHE A 108 -0.39 9.44 -8.33
CA PHE A 108 -0.74 8.81 -9.61
C PHE A 108 -2.00 9.43 -10.23
N ASP A 109 -3.08 9.55 -9.46
CA ASP A 109 -4.34 10.14 -9.92
C ASP A 109 -4.12 11.60 -10.32
N TYR A 110 -3.41 12.38 -9.50
CA TYR A 110 -3.07 13.75 -9.84
C TYR A 110 -2.32 13.85 -11.18
N ALA A 111 -1.27 13.04 -11.37
CA ALA A 111 -0.48 13.06 -12.60
C ALA A 111 -1.29 12.67 -13.84
N THR A 112 -2.15 11.65 -13.72
CA THR A 112 -2.95 11.13 -14.84
C THR A 112 -4.17 12.01 -15.17
N ILE A 113 -4.73 12.70 -14.18
CA ILE A 113 -5.74 13.73 -14.40
C ILE A 113 -5.11 14.95 -15.07
N ALA A 114 -3.96 15.43 -14.57
CA ALA A 114 -3.28 16.59 -15.11
C ALA A 114 -2.80 16.40 -16.56
N SER A 115 -2.57 15.15 -16.99
CA SER A 115 -2.24 14.83 -18.37
C SER A 115 -3.45 14.66 -19.29
N GLY A 116 -4.69 14.77 -18.78
CA GLY A 116 -5.91 14.54 -19.54
C GLY A 116 -6.19 13.07 -19.87
N ALA A 117 -5.56 12.11 -19.18
CA ALA A 117 -5.70 10.69 -19.51
C ALA A 117 -7.11 10.15 -19.19
N TRP A 118 -7.78 10.77 -18.21
CA TRP A 118 -9.10 10.36 -17.74
C TRP A 118 -10.23 10.71 -18.71
N ASP A 119 -10.09 11.81 -19.48
CA ASP A 119 -11.14 12.36 -20.34
C ASP A 119 -11.65 11.34 -21.36
N ASN A 120 -10.76 10.44 -21.81
CA ASN A 120 -11.08 9.42 -22.80
C ASN A 120 -11.00 7.99 -22.25
N ASN A 121 -10.60 7.82 -20.98
CA ASN A 121 -10.32 6.51 -20.39
C ASN A 121 -10.77 6.39 -18.93
N LEU A 122 -11.88 7.01 -18.52
CA LEU A 122 -12.34 7.05 -17.14
C LEU A 122 -12.39 5.67 -16.46
N ALA A 123 -12.88 4.63 -17.16
CA ALA A 123 -13.14 3.33 -16.56
C ALA A 123 -11.88 2.63 -16.01
N PRO A 124 -10.78 2.47 -16.76
CA PRO A 124 -9.52 1.94 -16.24
C PRO A 124 -9.03 2.66 -14.97
N TYR A 125 -8.96 3.99 -14.99
CA TYR A 125 -8.46 4.78 -13.85
C TYR A 125 -9.37 4.67 -12.62
N LEU A 126 -10.69 4.71 -12.82
CA LEU A 126 -11.66 4.57 -11.75
C LEU A 126 -11.66 3.16 -11.14
N SER A 127 -11.45 2.12 -11.96
CA SER A 127 -11.43 0.74 -11.47
C SER A 127 -10.30 0.47 -10.47
N THR A 128 -9.12 1.06 -10.69
CA THR A 128 -8.00 0.97 -9.74
C THR A 128 -8.36 1.59 -8.40
N ASN A 129 -8.99 2.77 -8.42
CA ASN A 129 -9.46 3.46 -7.23
C ASN A 129 -10.50 2.65 -6.45
N ILE A 130 -11.45 2.01 -7.14
CA ILE A 130 -12.46 1.16 -6.51
C ILE A 130 -11.79 -0.06 -5.83
N LEU A 131 -10.83 -0.71 -6.49
CA LEU A 131 -10.10 -1.85 -5.91
C LEU A 131 -9.29 -1.45 -4.66
N LEU A 132 -8.90 -0.18 -4.54
CA LEU A 132 -8.17 0.33 -3.39
C LEU A 132 -9.07 0.69 -2.19
N LEU A 133 -10.39 0.75 -2.34
CA LEU A 133 -11.29 1.14 -1.24
C LEU A 133 -11.10 0.34 0.06
N PRO A 134 -10.93 -1.00 0.04
CA PRO A 134 -10.68 -1.73 1.28
C PRO A 134 -9.33 -1.35 1.94
N THR A 135 -8.33 -0.94 1.16
CA THR A 135 -7.05 -0.43 1.68
C THR A 135 -7.23 0.91 2.39
N TRP A 136 -8.10 1.79 1.89
CA TRP A 136 -8.48 3.02 2.59
C TRP A 136 -9.14 2.71 3.94
N VAL A 137 -10.07 1.77 3.97
CA VAL A 137 -10.72 1.32 5.22
C VAL A 137 -9.68 0.74 6.18
N LEU A 138 -8.77 -0.09 5.69
CA LEU A 138 -7.67 -0.63 6.48
C LEU A 138 -6.80 0.48 7.06
N PHE A 139 -6.40 1.47 6.26
CA PHE A 139 -5.57 2.59 6.71
C PHE A 139 -6.18 3.32 7.91
N PHE A 140 -7.44 3.72 7.84
CA PHE A 140 -8.09 4.42 8.95
C PHE A 140 -8.25 3.55 10.20
N LEU A 141 -8.63 2.28 10.04
CA LEU A 141 -8.73 1.35 11.17
C LEU A 141 -7.35 1.05 11.78
N PHE A 142 -6.32 0.96 10.95
CA PHE A 142 -4.95 0.71 11.37
C PHE A 142 -4.42 1.87 12.19
N LEU A 143 -4.59 3.12 11.72
CA LEU A 143 -4.22 4.31 12.49
C LEU A 143 -4.94 4.36 13.84
N ARG A 144 -6.25 4.08 13.86
CA ARG A 144 -7.01 4.05 15.11
C ARG A 144 -6.45 3.02 16.11
N ARG A 145 -6.07 1.83 15.64
CA ARG A 145 -5.48 0.77 16.49
C ARG A 145 -4.04 1.09 16.89
N SER A 146 -3.23 1.69 16.02
CA SER A 146 -1.83 1.98 16.29
C SER A 146 -1.64 3.03 17.38
N TYR A 147 -2.56 4.00 17.53
CA TYR A 147 -2.54 4.94 18.67
C TYR A 147 -2.65 4.26 20.04
N SER A 148 -3.24 3.05 20.10
CA SER A 148 -3.41 2.30 21.35
C SER A 148 -2.26 1.32 21.62
N GLN A 149 -1.25 1.28 20.75
CA GLN A 149 -0.11 0.37 20.84
C GLN A 149 1.17 1.21 20.88
N PRO A 150 2.17 0.88 21.72
CA PRO A 150 3.44 1.59 21.69
C PRO A 150 4.11 1.37 20.33
N ILE A 151 4.19 2.45 19.53
CA ILE A 151 4.77 2.45 18.16
C ILE A 151 6.28 2.18 18.21
N PHE A 152 6.93 2.58 19.30
CA PHE A 152 8.30 2.25 19.60
C PHE A 152 8.33 1.15 20.66
N PRO A 153 9.29 0.21 20.62
CA PRO A 153 9.62 -0.54 21.83
C PRO A 153 9.84 0.50 22.95
N PRO A 154 9.41 0.24 24.20
CA PRO A 154 9.88 1.05 25.32
C PRO A 154 11.38 1.14 25.13
N THR A 155 11.86 2.38 24.97
CA THR A 155 13.27 2.66 24.75
C THR A 155 14.06 1.89 25.79
N LEU A 156 15.32 1.56 25.50
CA LEU A 156 16.31 1.09 26.47
C LEU A 156 16.57 2.11 27.61
N THR A 157 15.60 2.97 27.93
CA THR A 157 15.44 3.68 29.19
C THR A 157 15.13 2.66 30.28
N GLY A 158 16.11 1.83 30.59
CA GLY A 158 16.36 1.30 31.93
C GLY A 158 15.23 0.61 32.68
N ASP A 159 14.41 -0.22 32.03
CA ASP A 159 13.80 -1.31 32.80
C ASP A 159 14.83 -2.43 32.90
N GLU A 160 15.70 -2.33 33.92
CA GLU A 160 16.77 -3.29 34.24
C GLU A 160 16.25 -4.72 34.49
N ASN A 161 14.92 -4.92 34.48
CA ASN A 161 14.26 -6.18 34.78
C ASN A 161 13.65 -6.90 33.59
N TRP A 162 13.82 -6.44 32.34
CA TRP A 162 13.35 -7.20 31.19
C TRP A 162 14.22 -8.45 30.97
N LYS A 163 13.70 -9.62 31.33
CA LYS A 163 14.27 -10.91 30.93
C LYS A 163 13.58 -11.37 29.65
N PRO A 164 14.31 -11.68 28.56
CA PRO A 164 13.71 -12.36 27.42
C PRO A 164 13.12 -13.69 27.92
N GLU A 165 11.88 -13.98 27.53
CA GLU A 165 11.36 -15.33 27.64
C GLU A 165 12.24 -16.22 26.74
N GLU A 166 12.96 -17.16 27.36
CA GLU A 166 13.79 -18.13 26.65
C GLU A 166 12.88 -19.00 25.77
N GLU A 167 12.99 -18.84 24.45
CA GLU A 167 12.46 -19.78 23.45
C GLU A 167 13.38 -21.00 23.28
#